data_AF-A0A6A8AGU5-F1
#
_entry.id   AF-A0A6A8AGU5-F1
#
_cell.length_a   1.000
_cell.length_b   1.000
_cell.length_c   1.000
_cell.angle_alpha   90.00
_cell.angle_beta   90.00
_cell.angle_gamma   90.00
#
_symmetry.space_group_name_H-M   'P 1'
#
loop_
_entity.id
_entity.type
_entity.pdbx_description
1 polymer ?
#
loop_
_entity_poly.entity_id
_entity_poly.type
_entity_poly.pdbx_seq_one_letter_code
_entity_poly.pdbx_strand_id
1 'polypeptide(L)'
;MAKRRLVTALKIIGVVLVVLVAIAVGLFIYAVHVAGKVWESMAASDDYAISGDQLTEKAFKDASVATVRGMTLRLVRYRAHPFMAEYRMVIEVTAGNSRSSRELEPDSGGMSTVKLCNNTDGSLLLEDNASILEISSAGDIRKVEDTTSQVARCAWPVGKFGYGDVGGYGFQPAAPDRP
;
A
#
# COMPACT_ATOMS: atom_id res chain seq x y z
N MET A 1 25.47 -54.36 45.79
CA MET A 1 25.63 -53.52 44.58
C MET A 1 24.32 -52.89 44.06
N ALA A 2 23.15 -53.51 44.21
CA ALA A 2 21.87 -53.01 43.67
C ALA A 2 21.44 -51.61 44.18
N LYS A 3 21.58 -51.31 45.48
CA LYS A 3 21.21 -50.00 46.07
C LYS A 3 21.96 -48.81 45.45
N ARG A 4 23.26 -48.95 45.14
CA ARG A 4 24.04 -47.86 44.51
C ARG A 4 23.57 -47.57 43.08
N ARG A 5 23.19 -48.60 42.31
CA ARG A 5 22.66 -48.41 40.94
C ARG A 5 21.30 -47.72 40.94
N LEU A 6 20.42 -48.04 41.91
CA LEU A 6 19.12 -47.40 42.07
C LEU A 6 19.22 -45.91 42.39
N VAL A 7 20.13 -45.53 43.30
CA VAL A 7 20.35 -44.12 43.67
C VAL A 7 20.90 -43.30 42.50
N THR A 8 21.82 -43.87 41.71
CA THR A 8 22.34 -43.20 40.51
C THR A 8 21.25 -43.02 39.45
N ALA A 9 20.40 -44.03 39.23
CA ALA A 9 19.29 -43.93 38.29
C ALA A 9 18.27 -42.85 38.69
N LEU A 10 17.89 -42.76 39.98
CA LEU A 10 17.00 -41.70 40.46
C LEU A 10 17.59 -40.29 40.27
N LYS A 11 18.90 -40.12 40.48
CA LYS A 11 19.57 -38.84 40.24
C LYS A 11 19.53 -38.43 38.77
N ILE A 12 19.77 -39.38 37.87
CA ILE A 12 19.73 -39.12 36.42
C ILE A 12 18.31 -38.71 36.00
N ILE A 13 17.29 -39.43 36.47
CA ILE A 13 15.88 -39.09 36.19
C ILE A 13 15.54 -37.69 36.70
N GLY A 14 15.96 -37.36 37.93
CA GLY A 14 15.75 -36.02 38.49
C GLY A 14 16.40 -34.92 37.65
N VAL A 15 17.64 -35.11 37.21
CA VAL A 15 18.35 -34.13 36.35
C VAL A 15 17.65 -33.98 35.00
N VAL A 16 17.27 -35.09 34.36
CA VAL A 16 16.55 -35.05 33.07
C VAL A 16 15.23 -34.28 33.22
N LEU A 17 14.49 -34.50 34.30
CA LEU A 17 13.21 -33.84 34.54
C LEU A 17 13.38 -32.33 34.75
N VAL A 18 14.41 -31.91 35.47
CA VAL A 18 14.75 -30.48 35.65
C VAL A 18 15.11 -29.82 34.32
N VAL A 19 15.89 -30.50 33.47
CA VAL A 19 16.26 -29.99 32.13
C VAL A 19 15.03 -29.85 31.24
N LEU A 20 14.14 -30.85 31.23
CA LEU A 20 12.91 -30.79 30.43
C LEU A 20 11.99 -29.66 30.88
N VAL A 21 11.84 -29.43 32.19
CA VAL A 21 11.07 -28.31 32.73
C VAL A 21 11.69 -26.97 32.31
N ALA A 22 13.02 -26.83 32.39
CA ALA A 22 13.70 -25.60 31.96
C ALA A 22 13.49 -25.31 30.47
N ILE A 23 13.54 -26.33 29.61
CA ILE A 23 13.26 -26.20 28.17
C ILE A 23 11.80 -25.77 27.95
N ALA A 24 10.84 -26.41 28.62
CA ALA A 24 9.43 -26.06 28.49
C ALA A 24 9.14 -24.61 28.93
N VAL A 25 9.75 -24.15 30.03
CA VAL A 25 9.65 -22.76 30.49
C VAL A 25 10.27 -21.80 29.47
N GLY A 26 11.45 -22.12 28.93
CA GLY A 26 12.10 -21.30 27.90
C GLY A 26 11.25 -21.17 26.63
N LEU A 27 10.65 -22.27 26.16
CA LEU A 27 9.74 -22.27 25.02
C LEU A 27 8.48 -21.46 25.30
N PHE A 28 7.93 -21.54 26.51
CA PHE A 28 6.76 -20.75 26.91
C PHE A 28 7.07 -19.25 26.91
N ILE A 29 8.18 -18.83 27.52
CA ILE A 29 8.61 -17.43 27.53
C ILE A 29 8.83 -16.92 26.10
N TYR A 30 9.49 -17.72 25.26
CA TYR A 30 9.69 -17.38 23.85
C TYR A 30 8.36 -17.22 23.12
N ALA A 31 7.42 -18.15 23.30
CA ALA A 31 6.10 -18.09 22.69
C ALA A 31 5.31 -16.84 23.12
N VAL A 32 5.34 -16.49 24.42
CA VAL A 32 4.70 -15.27 24.93
C VAL A 32 5.35 -14.02 24.35
N HIS A 33 6.68 -13.98 24.24
CA HIS A 33 7.39 -12.84 23.65
C HIS A 33 7.07 -12.64 22.16
N VAL A 34 7.02 -13.73 21.40
CA VAL A 34 6.61 -13.70 19.99
C VAL A 34 5.15 -13.29 19.85
N ALA A 35 4.25 -13.88 20.65
CA ALA A 35 2.84 -13.53 20.64
C ALA A 35 2.61 -12.07 21.02
N GLY A 36 3.35 -11.53 21.99
CA GLY A 36 3.32 -10.12 22.38
C GLY A 36 3.74 -9.20 21.23
N LYS A 37 4.85 -9.51 20.54
CA LYS A 37 5.28 -8.74 19.35
C LYS A 37 4.27 -8.79 18.22
N VAL A 38 3.69 -9.98 17.97
CA VAL A 38 2.65 -10.15 16.95
C VAL A 38 1.41 -9.33 17.34
N TRP A 39 1.00 -9.37 18.60
CA TRP A 39 -0.13 -8.60 19.10
C TRP A 39 0.12 -7.09 19.02
N GLU A 40 1.29 -6.58 19.42
CA GLU A 40 1.64 -5.17 19.25
C GLU A 40 1.60 -4.74 17.78
N SER A 41 2.05 -5.61 16.88
CA SER A 41 2.01 -5.34 15.45
C SER A 41 0.60 -5.44 14.83
N MET A 42 -0.29 -6.24 15.43
CA MET A 42 -1.72 -6.31 15.08
C MET A 42 -2.52 -5.15 15.69
N ALA A 43 -2.24 -4.76 16.93
CA ALA A 43 -2.84 -3.58 17.55
C ALA A 43 -2.39 -2.29 16.84
N ALA A 44 -1.14 -2.26 16.34
CA ALA A 44 -0.68 -1.20 15.44
C ALA A 44 -1.41 -1.22 14.09
N SER A 45 -2.07 -2.33 13.70
CA SER A 45 -2.89 -2.40 12.49
C SER A 45 -4.19 -1.60 12.61
N ASP A 46 -4.73 -1.44 13.82
CA ASP A 46 -5.91 -0.60 14.08
C ASP A 46 -5.60 0.89 13.89
N ASP A 47 -4.35 1.32 14.08
CA ASP A 47 -3.88 2.68 13.76
C ASP A 47 -3.83 2.96 12.23
N TYR A 48 -3.92 1.92 11.38
CA TYR A 48 -4.05 2.07 9.92
C TYR A 48 -5.52 2.07 9.45
N ALA A 49 -6.49 1.87 10.35
CA ALA A 49 -7.91 2.11 10.08
C ALA A 49 -8.17 3.63 10.02
N ILE A 50 -7.55 4.29 9.05
CA ILE A 50 -7.61 5.72 8.87
C ILE A 50 -8.99 6.07 8.32
N SER A 51 -9.84 6.64 9.19
CA SER A 51 -10.94 7.54 8.79
C SER A 51 -10.36 8.59 7.84
N GLY A 52 -11.08 8.91 6.75
CA GLY A 52 -10.60 9.71 5.60
C GLY A 52 -10.03 11.11 5.91
N ASP A 53 -9.91 11.50 7.17
CA ASP A 53 -9.44 12.80 7.65
C ASP A 53 -8.06 12.75 8.35
N GLN A 54 -7.48 11.57 8.64
CA GLN A 54 -6.18 11.46 9.33
C GLN A 54 -5.17 10.54 8.64
N LEU A 55 -4.73 10.91 7.44
CA LEU A 55 -3.58 10.30 6.77
C LEU A 55 -2.30 10.58 7.58
N THR A 56 -1.94 9.70 8.51
CA THR A 56 -0.75 9.86 9.35
C THR A 56 0.52 9.52 8.57
N GLU A 57 1.62 10.22 8.88
CA GLU A 57 2.95 10.00 8.28
C GLU A 57 3.44 8.54 8.42
N LYS A 58 2.99 7.83 9.46
CA LYS A 58 3.32 6.41 9.69
C LYS A 58 2.74 5.46 8.64
N ALA A 59 1.61 5.82 8.02
CA ALA A 59 0.99 5.01 6.97
C ALA A 59 1.53 5.34 5.57
N PHE A 60 2.29 6.42 5.40
CA PHE A 60 2.85 6.80 4.10
C PHE A 60 3.77 5.69 3.55
N LYS A 61 3.53 5.28 2.30
CA LYS A 61 4.38 4.32 1.60
C LYS A 61 5.32 5.04 0.63
N ASP A 62 4.73 5.74 -0.34
CA ASP A 62 5.44 6.50 -1.36
C ASP A 62 4.52 7.53 -2.02
N ALA A 63 5.11 8.44 -2.78
CA ALA A 63 4.39 9.36 -3.66
C ALA A 63 5.13 9.49 -4.98
N SER A 64 4.36 9.64 -6.05
CA SER A 64 4.87 9.91 -7.38
C SER A 64 4.26 11.20 -7.91
N VAL A 65 5.05 11.98 -8.64
CA VAL A 65 4.65 13.28 -9.17
C VAL A 65 4.83 13.31 -10.68
N ALA A 66 3.85 13.89 -11.36
CA ALA A 66 3.90 14.21 -12.78
C ALA A 66 3.46 15.65 -13.01
N THR A 67 4.14 16.36 -13.91
CA THR A 67 3.69 17.67 -14.37
C THR A 67 3.13 17.53 -15.77
N VAL A 68 1.84 17.83 -15.93
CA VAL A 68 1.12 17.69 -17.21
C VAL A 68 0.34 18.97 -17.46
N ARG A 69 0.62 19.63 -18.59
CA ARG A 69 -0.09 20.85 -19.04
C ARG A 69 -0.12 21.95 -17.97
N GLY A 70 0.99 22.12 -17.24
CA GLY A 70 1.12 23.12 -16.16
C GLY A 70 0.43 22.73 -14.85
N MET A 71 -0.26 21.58 -14.80
CA MET A 71 -0.78 21.01 -13.57
C MET A 71 0.23 20.04 -12.95
N THR A 72 0.29 20.01 -11.62
CA THR A 72 1.05 19.01 -10.87
C THR A 72 0.10 17.95 -10.35
N LEU A 73 0.29 16.72 -10.79
CA LEU A 73 -0.44 15.54 -10.32
C LEU A 73 0.47 14.75 -9.38
N ARG A 74 0.02 14.51 -8.17
CA ARG A 74 0.75 13.75 -7.16
C ARG A 74 -0.10 12.58 -6.70
N LEU A 75 0.30 11.36 -7.07
CA LEU A 75 -0.34 10.14 -6.59
C LEU A 75 0.38 9.67 -5.33
N VAL A 76 -0.34 9.58 -4.23
CA VAL A 76 0.17 9.18 -2.93
C VAL A 76 -0.38 7.81 -2.56
N ARG A 77 0.49 6.91 -2.08
CA ARG A 77 0.10 5.61 -1.58
C ARG A 77 0.34 5.52 -0.08
N TYR A 78 -0.66 5.01 0.62
CA TYR A 78 -0.60 4.73 2.05
C TYR A 78 -0.80 3.23 2.26
N ARG A 79 -0.04 2.61 3.17
CA ARG A 79 -0.27 1.22 3.56
C ARG A 79 -1.64 1.14 4.23
N ALA A 80 -2.53 0.33 3.69
CA ALA A 80 -3.83 0.05 4.30
C ALA A 80 -3.71 -1.05 5.36
N HIS A 81 -2.77 -1.98 5.18
CA HIS A 81 -2.57 -3.12 6.07
C HIS A 81 -1.07 -3.36 6.32
N PRO A 82 -0.62 -3.63 7.56
CA PRO A 82 0.80 -3.78 7.87
C PRO A 82 1.44 -5.04 7.28
N PHE A 83 0.65 -6.09 7.02
CA PHE A 83 1.15 -7.40 6.56
C PHE A 83 0.71 -7.78 5.15
N MET A 84 -0.08 -6.96 4.49
CA MET A 84 -0.56 -7.22 3.13
C MET A 84 -0.09 -6.11 2.20
N ALA A 85 0.09 -6.44 0.92
CA ALA A 85 0.42 -5.48 -0.12
C ALA A 85 -0.83 -4.70 -0.56
N GLU A 86 -1.59 -4.16 0.40
CA GLU A 86 -2.78 -3.36 0.13
C GLU A 86 -2.49 -1.89 0.42
N TYR A 87 -2.75 -1.03 -0.56
CA TYR A 87 -2.46 0.39 -0.45
C TYR A 87 -3.68 1.23 -0.80
N ARG A 88 -3.99 2.22 0.05
CA ARG A 88 -4.92 3.28 -0.34
C ARG A 88 -4.20 4.27 -1.24
N MET A 89 -4.89 4.71 -2.28
CA MET A 89 -4.33 5.63 -3.28
C MET A 89 -5.12 6.94 -3.29
N VAL A 90 -4.41 8.06 -3.18
CA VAL A 90 -5.01 9.40 -3.26
C VAL A 90 -4.30 10.17 -4.35
N ILE A 91 -5.06 10.64 -5.35
CA ILE A 91 -4.55 11.57 -6.35
C ILE A 91 -4.78 12.99 -5.85
N GLU A 92 -3.73 13.79 -5.86
CA GLU A 92 -3.77 15.24 -5.61
C GLU A 92 -3.45 15.97 -6.90
N VAL A 93 -4.24 16.99 -7.23
CA VAL A 93 -4.04 17.83 -8.41
C VAL A 93 -3.86 19.27 -7.96
N THR A 94 -2.81 19.91 -8.46
CA THR A 94 -2.56 21.34 -8.25
C THR A 94 -2.51 22.05 -9.60
N ALA A 95 -3.37 23.05 -9.79
CA ALA A 95 -3.47 23.85 -11.01
C ALA A 95 -3.47 25.33 -10.63
N GLY A 96 -2.33 26.01 -10.80
CA GLY A 96 -2.14 27.37 -10.30
C GLY A 96 -2.33 27.43 -8.78
N ASN A 97 -3.34 28.17 -8.32
CA ASN A 97 -3.69 28.29 -6.89
C ASN A 97 -4.75 27.28 -6.43
N SER A 98 -5.32 26.50 -7.35
CA SER A 98 -6.32 25.49 -7.02
C SER A 98 -5.66 24.18 -6.64
N ARG A 99 -6.17 23.54 -5.58
CA ARG A 99 -5.76 22.20 -5.16
C ARG A 99 -7.00 21.35 -4.93
N SER A 100 -7.00 20.15 -5.50
CA SER A 100 -8.04 19.15 -5.31
C SER A 100 -7.41 17.80 -5.01
N SER A 101 -8.18 16.90 -4.39
CA SER A 101 -7.74 15.55 -4.12
C SER A 101 -8.89 14.57 -4.20
N ARG A 102 -8.59 13.34 -4.59
CA ARG A 102 -9.59 12.27 -4.65
C ARG A 102 -8.97 10.91 -4.32
N GLU A 103 -9.70 10.13 -3.55
CA GLU A 103 -9.36 8.72 -3.33
C GLU A 103 -9.68 7.90 -4.59
N LEU A 104 -8.76 7.03 -4.95
CA LEU A 104 -8.88 6.06 -6.03
C LEU A 104 -9.16 4.67 -5.46
N GLU A 105 -9.46 3.71 -6.34
CA GLU A 105 -9.58 2.32 -5.93
C GLU A 105 -8.29 1.84 -5.20
N PRO A 106 -8.40 1.08 -4.10
CA PRO A 106 -7.23 0.53 -3.42
C PRO A 106 -6.37 -0.34 -4.35
N ASP A 107 -5.05 -0.26 -4.18
CA ASP A 107 -4.07 -1.08 -4.88
C ASP A 107 -3.81 -2.37 -4.11
N SER A 108 -4.60 -3.40 -4.41
CA SER A 108 -4.41 -4.75 -3.90
C SER A 108 -3.29 -5.46 -4.67
N GLY A 109 -2.18 -5.73 -3.99
CA GLY A 109 -0.98 -6.35 -4.53
C GLY A 109 0.15 -5.37 -4.85
N GLY A 110 -0.08 -4.05 -4.81
CA GLY A 110 0.95 -3.03 -5.01
C GLY A 110 1.39 -2.80 -6.47
N MET A 111 0.63 -3.35 -7.43
CA MET A 111 0.94 -3.36 -8.86
C MET A 111 -0.10 -2.63 -9.71
N SER A 112 -1.08 -1.98 -9.08
CA SER A 112 -2.14 -1.26 -9.80
C SER A 112 -1.56 -0.11 -10.62
N THR A 113 -2.16 0.10 -11.78
CA THR A 113 -1.76 1.15 -12.72
C THR A 113 -2.87 2.18 -12.83
N VAL A 114 -2.52 3.45 -12.70
CA VAL A 114 -3.41 4.58 -12.93
C VAL A 114 -2.99 5.27 -14.22
N LYS A 115 -3.80 5.17 -15.28
CA LYS A 115 -3.47 5.71 -16.60
C LYS A 115 -3.90 7.17 -16.68
N LEU A 116 -3.09 7.98 -17.37
CA LEU A 116 -3.40 9.36 -17.71
C LEU A 116 -3.46 9.53 -19.23
N CYS A 117 -4.48 10.24 -19.68
CA CYS A 117 -4.61 10.61 -21.08
C CYS A 117 -5.24 11.98 -21.26
N ASN A 118 -4.96 12.60 -22.40
CA ASN A 118 -5.69 13.78 -22.84
C ASN A 118 -7.01 13.34 -23.46
N ASN A 119 -8.06 14.06 -23.11
CA ASN A 119 -9.33 14.02 -23.82
C ASN A 119 -9.32 15.01 -25.00
N THR A 120 -10.27 14.85 -25.92
CA THR A 120 -10.39 15.71 -27.12
C THR A 120 -10.84 17.13 -26.82
N ASP A 121 -11.57 17.34 -25.73
CA ASP A 121 -12.02 18.64 -25.23
C ASP A 121 -10.93 19.39 -24.45
N GLY A 122 -9.76 18.77 -24.28
CA GLY A 122 -8.63 19.35 -23.58
C GLY A 122 -8.60 19.07 -22.07
N SER A 123 -9.52 18.30 -21.49
CA SER A 123 -9.38 17.79 -20.12
C SER A 123 -8.37 16.62 -20.05
N LEU A 124 -7.99 16.23 -18.83
CA LEU A 124 -7.24 15.01 -18.59
C LEU A 124 -8.19 13.94 -18.06
N LEU A 125 -8.10 12.73 -18.61
CA LEU A 125 -8.76 11.56 -18.04
C LEU A 125 -7.74 10.76 -17.25
N LEU A 126 -8.16 10.38 -16.05
CA LEU A 126 -7.45 9.49 -15.14
C LEU A 126 -8.28 8.22 -15.00
N GLU A 127 -7.71 7.08 -15.34
CA GLU A 127 -8.36 5.77 -15.27
C GLU A 127 -7.64 4.90 -14.25
N ASP A 128 -8.39 4.42 -13.26
CA ASP A 128 -7.97 3.33 -12.38
C ASP A 128 -8.77 2.05 -12.73
N ASN A 129 -8.61 0.99 -11.92
CA ASN A 129 -9.27 -0.29 -12.19
C ASN A 129 -10.81 -0.25 -12.04
N ALA A 130 -11.37 0.77 -11.38
CA ALA A 130 -12.78 0.85 -11.02
C ALA A 130 -13.54 2.01 -11.69
N SER A 131 -12.83 3.05 -12.11
CA SER A 131 -13.43 4.31 -12.53
C SER A 131 -12.57 5.10 -13.49
N ILE A 132 -13.26 5.91 -14.30
CA ILE A 132 -12.67 6.97 -15.09
C ILE A 132 -13.04 8.30 -14.42
N LEU A 133 -12.02 9.09 -14.12
CA LEU A 133 -12.13 10.43 -13.58
C LEU A 133 -11.69 11.42 -14.65
N GLU A 134 -12.35 12.57 -14.68
CA GLU A 134 -11.99 13.70 -15.51
C GLU A 134 -11.41 14.80 -14.62
N ILE A 135 -10.28 15.35 -15.05
CA ILE A 135 -9.55 16.43 -14.42
C ILE A 135 -9.62 17.65 -15.35
N SER A 136 -10.34 18.68 -14.92
CA SER A 136 -10.48 19.93 -15.68
C SER A 136 -9.17 20.70 -15.76
N SER A 137 -9.06 21.66 -16.67
CA SER A 137 -7.90 22.57 -16.74
C SER A 137 -7.74 23.46 -15.50
N ALA A 138 -8.82 23.65 -14.72
CA ALA A 138 -8.78 24.32 -13.42
C ALA A 138 -8.36 23.40 -12.27
N GLY A 139 -8.16 22.11 -12.54
CA GLY A 139 -7.75 21.10 -11.57
C GLY A 139 -8.90 20.41 -10.83
N ASP A 140 -10.15 20.57 -11.23
CA ASP A 140 -11.29 19.90 -10.59
C ASP A 140 -11.37 18.43 -11.01
N ILE A 141 -11.64 17.53 -10.06
CA ILE A 141 -11.72 16.08 -10.32
C ILE A 141 -13.18 15.62 -10.22
N ARG A 142 -13.76 15.14 -11.32
CA ARG A 142 -15.11 14.55 -11.36
C ARG A 142 -15.09 13.11 -11.84
N LYS A 143 -16.09 12.32 -11.46
CA LYS A 143 -16.23 10.94 -11.98
C LYS A 143 -17.03 11.02 -13.28
N VAL A 144 -16.62 10.26 -14.29
CA VAL A 144 -17.39 10.08 -15.52
C VAL A 144 -18.46 9.04 -15.23
N GLU A 145 -19.73 9.44 -15.20
CA GLU A 145 -20.86 8.55 -14.90
C GLU A 145 -21.29 7.70 -16.11
N ASP A 146 -21.04 8.18 -17.33
CA ASP A 146 -21.44 7.51 -18.57
C ASP A 146 -20.25 7.26 -19.50
N THR A 147 -19.67 6.05 -19.41
CA THR A 147 -18.59 5.56 -20.27
C THR A 147 -19.03 5.20 -21.69
N THR A 148 -20.33 5.25 -22.01
CA THR A 148 -20.85 4.97 -23.37
C THR A 148 -20.99 6.23 -24.22
N SER A 149 -21.02 7.40 -23.58
CA SER A 149 -20.98 8.69 -24.27
C SER A 149 -19.60 8.93 -24.90
N GLN A 150 -19.56 9.51 -26.11
CA GLN A 150 -18.31 9.83 -26.85
C GLN A 150 -17.32 10.75 -26.09
N VAL A 151 -17.69 11.22 -24.91
CA VAL A 151 -17.06 12.28 -24.12
C VAL A 151 -15.82 11.80 -23.34
N ALA A 152 -15.62 10.49 -23.15
CA ALA A 152 -14.48 9.96 -22.38
C ALA A 152 -13.68 8.93 -23.18
N ARG A 153 -13.13 9.32 -24.33
CA ARG A 153 -12.15 8.49 -25.06
C ARG A 153 -10.76 9.08 -24.87
N CYS A 154 -9.84 8.25 -24.37
CA CYS A 154 -8.41 8.52 -24.39
C CYS A 154 -8.00 8.91 -25.82
N ALA A 155 -7.77 10.20 -26.05
CA ALA A 155 -7.39 10.70 -27.36
C ALA A 155 -5.89 10.58 -27.56
N TRP A 156 -5.11 10.99 -26.55
CA TRP A 156 -3.66 10.85 -26.55
C TRP A 156 -3.16 10.36 -25.18
N PRO A 157 -2.46 9.21 -25.12
CA PRO A 157 -1.82 8.77 -23.89
C PRO A 157 -0.80 9.80 -23.40
N VAL A 158 -0.87 10.14 -22.12
CA VAL A 158 0.12 11.03 -21.48
C VAL A 158 1.13 10.20 -20.70
N GLY A 159 0.66 9.15 -20.03
CA GLY A 159 1.50 8.27 -19.25
C GLY A 159 0.68 7.47 -18.26
N LYS A 160 1.35 6.89 -17.28
CA LYS A 160 0.72 6.10 -16.22
C LYS A 160 1.51 6.20 -14.92
N PHE A 161 0.82 6.20 -13.79
CA PHE A 161 1.42 5.87 -12.51
C PHE A 161 1.34 4.36 -12.31
N GLY A 162 2.42 3.74 -11.87
CA GLY A 162 2.47 2.31 -11.68
C GLY A 162 3.88 1.82 -11.40
N TYR A 163 4.01 0.52 -11.18
CA TYR A 163 5.32 -0.12 -11.12
C TYR A 163 5.98 -0.07 -12.50
N GLY A 164 7.20 0.47 -12.59
CA GLY A 164 7.91 0.67 -13.84
C GLY A 164 9.10 -0.27 -14.04
N ASP A 165 9.63 -0.28 -15.26
CA ASP A 165 10.75 -1.15 -15.67
C ASP A 165 12.05 -0.87 -14.89
N VAL A 166 12.18 0.35 -14.36
CA VAL A 166 13.33 0.79 -13.56
C VAL A 166 13.28 0.30 -12.10
N GLY A 167 12.22 -0.43 -11.73
CA GLY A 167 11.95 -0.88 -10.38
C GLY A 167 11.36 0.23 -9.52
N GLY A 168 10.25 -0.08 -8.85
CA GLY A 168 9.54 0.86 -7.99
C GLY A 168 8.33 1.51 -8.65
N TYR A 169 7.49 2.11 -7.81
CA TYR A 169 6.28 2.78 -8.24
C TYR A 169 6.57 4.23 -8.61
N GLY A 170 6.14 4.66 -9.79
CA GLY A 170 6.46 5.97 -10.33
C GLY A 170 5.60 6.36 -11.51
N PHE A 171 5.76 7.61 -11.97
CA PHE A 171 5.15 8.07 -13.21
C PHE A 171 6.00 7.65 -14.40
N GLN A 172 5.36 7.04 -15.38
CA GLN A 172 5.95 6.57 -16.62
C GLN A 172 5.29 7.35 -17.75
N PRO A 173 5.99 8.31 -18.38
CA PRO A 173 5.44 9.03 -19.52
C PRO A 173 5.13 8.04 -20.65
N ALA A 174 4.08 8.33 -21.42
CA ALA A 174 3.82 7.60 -22.64
C ALA A 174 5.03 7.75 -23.57
N ALA A 175 5.37 6.68 -24.30
CA ALA A 175 6.38 6.79 -25.34
C ALA A 175 5.93 7.91 -26.31
N PRO A 176 6.81 8.85 -26.70
CA PRO A 176 6.48 9.76 -27.76
C PRO A 176 6.13 8.93 -28.98
N ASP A 177 4.95 9.16 -29.57
CA ASP A 177 4.55 8.52 -30.81
C ASP A 177 5.73 8.65 -31.78
N ARG A 178 6.32 7.51 -32.16
CA ARG A 178 7.38 7.51 -33.17
C ARG A 178 6.72 8.06 -34.45
N PRO A 179 7.28 9.13 -35.07
CA PRO A 179 6.82 9.58 -36.37
C PRO A 179 6.98 8.48 -37.43
#